data_AF-A0A7L9FK93-F1
#
_entry.id   AF-A0A7L9FK93-F1
#
_cell.length_a   1.000
_cell.length_b   1.000
_cell.length_c   1.000
_cell.angle_alpha   90.00
_cell.angle_beta   90.00
_cell.angle_gamma   90.00
#
_symmetry.space_group_name_H-M   'P 1'
#
loop_
_entity.id
_entity.type
_entity.pdbx_description
1 polymer ?
#
loop_
_entity_poly.entity_id
_entity_poly.type
_entity_poly.pdbx_seq_one_letter_code
_entity_poly.pdbx_strand_id
1 'polypeptide(L)'
;MLRALWPVVLVLLVAYTALCDPLDDRVSALLRDVEYLDSRGVDVSNITKSLDAAIRLYDANRTSETMGMLDSISSEVDALKSQAEGIYLRRTVARYGVAALALSLPLIAYLAVPRAYLYLWFRLRRGWLVRKRRGGGK
;
A
#
# COMPACT_ATOMS: atom_id res chain seq x y z
N MET A 1 -6.68 -60.28 -18.70
CA MET A 1 -5.46 -59.46 -18.76
C MET A 1 -5.69 -57.94 -18.64
N LEU A 2 -6.89 -57.45 -18.26
CA LEU A 2 -7.15 -56.00 -18.12
C LEU A 2 -6.96 -55.41 -16.70
N ARG A 3 -6.73 -56.23 -15.68
CA ARG A 3 -6.58 -55.77 -14.28
C ARG A 3 -5.19 -55.21 -13.92
N ALA A 4 -4.18 -55.46 -14.74
CA ALA A 4 -2.80 -55.05 -14.49
C ALA A 4 -2.44 -53.65 -15.03
N LEU A 5 -3.30 -53.05 -15.86
CA LEU A 5 -3.07 -51.72 -16.43
C LEU A 5 -3.47 -50.58 -15.47
N TRP A 6 -4.41 -50.84 -14.55
CA TRP A 6 -4.87 -49.86 -13.56
C TRP A 6 -3.75 -49.28 -12.68
N PRO A 7 -2.85 -50.09 -12.06
CA PRO A 7 -1.78 -49.53 -11.25
C PRO A 7 -0.77 -48.73 -12.10
N VAL A 8 -0.54 -49.12 -13.36
CA VAL A 8 0.37 -48.39 -14.26
C VAL A 8 -0.23 -47.04 -14.63
N VAL A 9 -1.52 -46.98 -14.96
CA VAL A 9 -2.22 -45.72 -15.25
C VAL A 9 -2.23 -44.81 -14.03
N LEU A 10 -2.43 -45.36 -12.82
CA LEU A 10 -2.46 -44.59 -11.58
C LEU A 10 -1.07 -44.05 -11.21
N VAL A 11 0.00 -44.83 -11.43
CA VAL A 11 1.38 -44.37 -11.28
C VAL A 11 1.74 -43.32 -12.34
N LEU A 12 1.26 -43.45 -13.59
CA LEU A 12 1.46 -42.45 -14.65
C LEU A 12 0.72 -41.14 -14.35
N LEU A 13 -0.47 -41.21 -13.77
CA LEU A 13 -1.27 -40.05 -13.36
C LEU A 13 -0.61 -39.31 -12.18
N VAL A 14 -0.12 -40.05 -11.19
CA VAL A 14 0.61 -39.49 -10.04
C VAL A 14 1.97 -38.91 -10.49
N ALA A 15 2.66 -39.57 -11.41
CA ALA A 15 3.90 -39.05 -11.99
C ALA A 15 3.65 -37.76 -12.81
N TYR A 16 2.51 -37.65 -13.49
CA TYR A 16 2.11 -36.44 -14.21
C TYR A 16 1.83 -35.28 -13.25
N THR A 17 1.20 -35.54 -12.09
CA THR A 17 1.02 -34.50 -11.06
C THR A 17 2.32 -34.11 -10.35
N ALA A 18 3.32 -35.00 -10.33
CA ALA A 18 4.66 -34.70 -9.83
C ALA A 18 5.55 -33.98 -10.86
N LEU A 19 5.10 -33.93 -12.12
CA LEU A 19 5.64 -33.06 -13.17
C LEU A 19 4.95 -31.68 -13.13
N CYS A 20 4.57 -31.22 -11.94
CA CYS A 20 4.27 -29.81 -11.72
C CYS A 20 5.56 -29.07 -12.05
N ASP A 21 5.52 -28.27 -13.11
CA ASP A 21 6.69 -27.60 -13.64
C ASP A 21 7.25 -26.70 -12.52
N PRO A 22 8.54 -26.77 -12.13
CA PRO A 22 9.11 -25.89 -11.10
C PRO A 22 8.91 -24.40 -11.39
N LEU A 23 8.59 -24.06 -12.65
CA LEU A 23 8.17 -22.74 -13.05
C LEU A 23 6.78 -22.36 -12.53
N ASP A 24 5.82 -23.28 -12.53
CA ASP A 24 4.42 -23.02 -12.16
C ASP A 24 4.29 -22.71 -10.67
N ASP A 25 5.04 -23.40 -9.82
CA ASP A 25 5.15 -23.11 -8.38
C ASP A 25 5.79 -21.72 -8.13
N ARG A 26 6.79 -21.32 -8.92
CA ARG A 26 7.44 -20.00 -8.77
C ARG A 26 6.58 -18.87 -9.30
N VAL A 27 5.92 -19.07 -10.43
CA VAL A 27 5.02 -18.08 -11.05
C VAL A 27 3.80 -17.87 -10.16
N SER A 28 3.20 -18.94 -9.64
CA SER A 28 2.07 -18.84 -8.71
C SER A 28 2.43 -18.12 -7.40
N ALA A 29 3.62 -18.37 -6.85
CA ALA A 29 4.12 -17.64 -5.68
C ALA A 29 4.26 -16.14 -5.96
N LEU A 30 4.85 -15.77 -7.10
CA LEU A 30 5.01 -14.36 -7.50
C LEU A 30 3.67 -13.67 -7.79
N LEU A 31 2.74 -14.36 -8.44
CA LEU A 31 1.38 -13.85 -8.66
C LEU A 31 0.68 -13.51 -7.34
N ARG A 32 0.84 -14.38 -6.33
CA ARG A 32 0.27 -14.17 -5.00
C ARG A 32 0.91 -12.96 -4.29
N ASP A 33 2.22 -12.75 -4.46
CA ASP A 33 2.89 -11.56 -3.91
C ASP A 33 2.50 -10.27 -4.66
N VAL A 34 2.31 -10.34 -5.97
CA VAL A 34 1.79 -9.24 -6.79
C VAL A 34 0.37 -8.86 -6.39
N GLU A 35 -0.51 -9.84 -6.17
CA GLU A 35 -1.88 -9.62 -5.69
C GLU A 35 -1.88 -8.98 -4.29
N TYR A 36 -0.97 -9.42 -3.41
CA TYR A 36 -0.78 -8.79 -2.11
C TYR A 36 -0.35 -7.31 -2.24
N LEU A 37 0.57 -6.99 -3.14
CA LEU A 37 1.00 -5.61 -3.40
C LEU A 37 -0.13 -4.74 -3.98
N ASP A 38 -0.94 -5.30 -4.90
CA ASP A 38 -2.12 -4.62 -5.46
C ASP A 38 -3.14 -4.28 -4.37
N SER A 39 -3.42 -5.26 -3.48
CA SER A 39 -4.35 -5.07 -2.36
C SER A 39 -3.92 -3.97 -1.38
N ARG A 40 -2.60 -3.72 -1.27
CA ARG A 40 -2.00 -2.65 -0.47
C ARG A 40 -2.00 -1.29 -1.21
N GLY A 41 -2.39 -1.28 -2.49
CA GLY A 41 -2.50 -0.10 -3.33
C GLY A 41 -1.17 0.38 -3.89
N VAL A 42 -0.22 -0.55 -4.09
CA VAL A 42 1.05 -0.32 -4.79
C VAL A 42 0.83 -0.59 -6.28
N ASP A 43 1.44 0.21 -7.16
CA ASP A 43 1.32 0.01 -8.60
C ASP A 43 2.18 -1.19 -9.05
N VAL A 44 1.50 -2.26 -9.46
CA VAL A 44 2.12 -3.53 -9.89
C VAL A 44 2.14 -3.70 -11.42
N SER A 45 1.73 -2.68 -12.18
CA SER A 45 1.59 -2.74 -13.65
C SER A 45 2.89 -3.05 -14.39
N ASN A 46 4.04 -2.64 -13.84
CA ASN A 46 5.34 -2.98 -14.40
C ASN A 46 5.72 -4.42 -14.07
N ILE A 47 5.43 -4.91 -12.88
CA ILE A 47 5.77 -6.27 -12.43
C ILE A 47 4.97 -7.31 -13.24
N THR A 48 3.68 -7.06 -13.49
CA THR A 48 2.85 -7.95 -14.29
C THR A 48 3.31 -8.03 -15.75
N LYS A 49 3.79 -6.93 -16.34
CA LYS A 49 4.41 -6.92 -17.67
C LYS A 49 5.72 -7.71 -17.70
N SER A 50 6.55 -7.57 -16.68
CA SER A 50 7.80 -8.34 -16.53
C SER A 50 7.52 -9.83 -16.41
N LEU A 51 6.46 -10.21 -15.68
CA LEU A 51 6.04 -11.60 -15.50
C LEU A 51 5.49 -12.19 -16.82
N ASP A 52 4.66 -11.46 -17.57
CA ASP A 52 4.17 -11.90 -18.88
C ASP A 52 5.33 -12.09 -19.88
N ALA A 53 6.35 -11.23 -19.83
CA ALA A 53 7.56 -11.39 -20.64
C ALA A 53 8.37 -12.64 -20.27
N ALA A 54 8.48 -12.95 -18.97
CA ALA A 54 9.16 -14.16 -18.50
C ALA A 54 8.44 -15.45 -18.93
N ILE A 55 7.10 -15.47 -18.88
CA ILE A 55 6.28 -16.60 -19.34
C ILE A 55 6.47 -16.82 -20.86
N ARG A 56 6.49 -15.74 -21.65
CA ARG A 56 6.75 -15.84 -23.11
C ARG A 56 8.16 -16.36 -23.45
N LEU A 57 9.16 -16.04 -22.63
CA LEU A 57 10.52 -16.56 -22.79
C LEU A 57 10.62 -18.04 -22.42
N TYR A 58 9.81 -18.48 -21.46
CA TYR A 58 9.66 -19.90 -21.14
C TYR A 58 9.08 -20.70 -22.30
N ASP A 59 7.98 -20.20 -22.89
CA ASP A 59 7.35 -20.81 -24.07
C ASP A 59 8.31 -20.91 -25.27
N ALA A 60 9.31 -20.03 -25.34
CA ALA A 60 10.39 -20.05 -26.34
C ALA A 60 11.53 -21.03 -26.01
N ASN A 61 11.38 -21.90 -25.01
CA ASN A 61 12.33 -22.91 -24.56
C ASN A 61 13.68 -22.35 -24.04
N ARG A 62 13.69 -21.09 -23.59
CA ARG A 62 14.85 -20.38 -23.01
C ARG A 62 14.82 -20.41 -21.49
N THR A 63 14.94 -21.61 -20.94
CA THR A 63 14.78 -21.91 -19.50
C THR A 63 15.79 -21.19 -18.59
N SER A 64 17.05 -21.03 -19.01
CA SER A 64 18.09 -20.37 -18.20
C SER A 64 17.91 -18.85 -18.09
N GLU A 65 17.57 -18.18 -19.20
CA GLU A 65 17.27 -16.75 -19.22
C GLU A 65 15.99 -16.43 -18.43
N THR A 66 15.01 -17.32 -18.52
CA THR A 66 13.75 -17.24 -17.78
C THR A 66 13.99 -17.28 -16.27
N MET A 67 14.82 -18.22 -15.77
CA MET A 67 15.14 -18.30 -14.34
C MET A 67 15.85 -17.04 -13.81
N GLY A 68 16.80 -16.47 -14.57
CA GLY A 68 17.47 -15.22 -14.19
C GLY A 68 16.53 -14.01 -14.16
N MET A 69 15.55 -13.98 -15.08
CA MET A 69 14.53 -12.92 -15.11
C MET A 69 13.55 -13.06 -13.95
N LEU A 70 13.13 -14.27 -13.60
CA LEU A 70 12.30 -14.58 -12.43
C LEU A 70 12.98 -14.21 -11.11
N ASP A 71 14.27 -14.50 -10.95
CA ASP A 71 15.02 -14.12 -9.74
C ASP A 71 15.12 -12.59 -9.61
N SER A 72 15.35 -11.90 -10.73
CA SER A 72 15.35 -10.42 -10.76
C SER A 72 13.99 -9.84 -10.36
N ILE A 73 12.90 -10.37 -10.91
CA ILE A 73 11.53 -9.99 -10.57
C ILE A 73 11.24 -10.26 -9.09
N SER A 74 11.67 -11.40 -8.54
CA SER A 74 11.47 -11.72 -7.11
C SER A 74 12.16 -10.72 -6.20
N SER A 75 13.39 -10.30 -6.55
CA SER A 75 14.14 -9.32 -5.77
C SER A 75 13.48 -7.93 -5.79
N GLU A 76 12.90 -7.57 -6.93
CA GLU A 76 12.17 -6.31 -7.11
C GLU A 76 10.85 -6.33 -6.33
N VAL A 77 10.12 -7.45 -6.36
CA VAL A 77 8.90 -7.69 -5.57
C VAL A 77 9.18 -7.59 -4.07
N ASP A 78 10.26 -8.20 -3.58
CA ASP A 78 10.64 -8.11 -2.16
C ASP A 78 11.02 -6.69 -1.74
N ALA A 79 11.76 -5.97 -2.59
CA ALA A 79 12.07 -4.57 -2.36
C ALA A 79 10.80 -3.70 -2.31
N LEU A 80 9.84 -3.93 -3.23
CA LEU A 80 8.54 -3.26 -3.24
C LEU A 80 7.69 -3.63 -2.03
N LYS A 81 7.74 -4.87 -1.55
CA LYS A 81 7.04 -5.34 -0.34
C LYS A 81 7.52 -4.60 0.90
N SER A 82 8.83 -4.34 0.99
CA SER A 82 9.40 -3.52 2.08
C SER A 82 8.91 -2.06 2.04
N GLN A 83 8.69 -1.50 0.85
CA GLN A 83 8.16 -0.14 0.68
C GLN A 83 6.62 -0.08 0.81
N ALA A 84 5.93 -1.16 0.48
CA ALA A 84 4.48 -1.28 0.50
C ALA A 84 3.91 -1.07 1.91
N GLU A 85 4.60 -1.51 2.95
CA GLU A 85 4.20 -1.25 4.33
C GLU A 85 4.17 0.25 4.66
N GLY A 86 5.19 0.99 4.21
CA GLY A 86 5.26 2.45 4.39
C GLY A 86 4.14 3.18 3.65
N ILE A 87 3.84 2.76 2.42
CA ILE A 87 2.74 3.31 1.61
C ILE A 87 1.39 3.02 2.26
N TYR A 88 1.18 1.77 2.69
CA TYR A 88 -0.05 1.34 3.37
C TYR A 88 -0.28 2.12 4.67
N LEU A 89 0.76 2.26 5.50
CA LEU A 89 0.69 3.03 6.75
C LEU A 89 0.36 4.50 6.49
N ARG A 90 1.04 5.15 5.54
CA ARG A 90 0.73 6.55 5.18
C ARG A 90 -0.71 6.72 4.71
N ARG A 91 -1.19 5.83 3.86
CA ARG A 91 -2.56 5.89 3.32
C ARG A 91 -3.61 5.65 4.41
N THR A 92 -3.33 4.73 5.33
CA THR A 92 -4.15 4.43 6.50
C THR A 92 -4.19 5.64 7.45
N VAL A 93 -3.04 6.19 7.82
CA VAL A 93 -2.94 7.39 8.68
C VAL A 93 -3.63 8.58 8.03
N ALA A 94 -3.52 8.77 6.71
CA ALA A 94 -4.22 9.86 6.02
C ALA A 94 -5.74 9.69 6.11
N ARG A 95 -6.27 8.49 5.80
CA ARG A 95 -7.71 8.22 5.85
C ARG A 95 -8.30 8.38 7.25
N TYR A 96 -7.69 7.73 8.24
CA TYR A 96 -8.16 7.80 9.62
C TYR A 96 -7.86 9.16 10.27
N GLY A 97 -6.76 9.81 9.89
CA GLY A 97 -6.40 11.14 10.36
C GLY A 97 -7.39 12.20 9.92
N VAL A 98 -7.86 12.15 8.67
CA VAL A 98 -8.93 13.05 8.17
C VAL A 98 -10.23 12.82 8.96
N ALA A 99 -10.62 11.57 9.19
CA ALA A 99 -11.81 11.25 9.98
C ALA A 99 -11.69 11.75 11.44
N ALA A 100 -10.53 11.57 12.06
CA ALA A 100 -10.25 12.05 13.42
C ALA A 100 -10.27 13.59 13.50
N LEU A 101 -9.74 14.28 12.48
CA LEU A 101 -9.81 15.74 12.39
C LEU A 101 -11.26 16.24 12.25
N ALA A 102 -12.07 15.58 11.42
CA ALA A 102 -13.48 15.92 11.26
C ALA A 102 -14.26 15.75 12.57
N LEU A 103 -14.01 14.67 13.32
CA LEU A 103 -14.64 14.42 14.61
C LEU A 103 -14.16 15.37 15.72
N SER A 104 -12.90 15.80 15.67
CA SER A 104 -12.33 16.73 16.66
C SER A 104 -12.71 18.19 16.39
N LEU A 105 -13.17 18.53 15.18
CA LEU A 105 -13.57 19.88 14.78
C LEU A 105 -14.58 20.54 15.74
N PRO A 106 -15.71 19.91 16.13
CA PRO A 106 -16.64 20.50 17.11
C PRO A 106 -16.00 20.72 18.49
N LEU A 107 -15.14 19.81 18.95
CA LEU A 107 -14.46 19.94 20.24
C LEU A 107 -13.46 21.10 20.24
N ILE A 108 -12.66 21.19 19.18
CA ILE A 108 -11.70 22.27 18.97
C ILE A 108 -12.44 23.60 18.87
N ALA A 109 -13.53 23.67 18.10
CA ALA A 109 -14.33 24.88 17.98
C ALA A 109 -14.88 25.31 19.35
N TYR A 110 -15.45 24.39 20.13
CA TYR A 110 -16.00 24.69 21.45
C TYR A 110 -14.94 25.25 22.42
N LEU A 111 -13.71 24.75 22.38
CA LEU A 111 -12.63 25.21 23.28
C LEU A 111 -11.88 26.44 22.75
N ALA A 112 -11.64 26.52 21.43
CA ALA A 112 -10.82 27.55 20.82
C ALA A 112 -11.61 28.84 20.59
N VAL A 113 -12.89 28.77 20.18
CA VAL A 113 -13.69 29.96 19.86
C VAL A 113 -13.83 30.91 21.06
N PRO A 114 -14.17 30.47 22.29
CA PRO A 114 -14.29 31.37 23.43
C PRO A 114 -12.97 32.07 23.77
N ARG A 115 -11.85 31.34 23.70
CA ARG A 115 -10.51 31.89 24.00
C ARG A 115 -10.06 32.85 22.92
N ALA A 116 -10.26 32.50 21.64
CA ALA A 116 -9.95 33.36 20.51
C ALA A 116 -10.78 34.66 20.56
N TYR A 117 -12.08 34.55 20.88
CA TYR A 117 -12.96 35.70 21.06
C TYR A 117 -12.45 36.65 22.15
N LEU A 118 -12.14 36.13 23.35
CA LEU A 118 -11.61 36.94 24.44
C LEU A 118 -10.28 37.60 24.07
N TYR A 119 -9.38 36.86 23.42
CA TYR A 119 -8.10 37.40 22.98
C TYR A 119 -8.28 38.55 21.97
N LEU A 120 -9.17 38.37 20.98
CA LEU A 120 -9.49 39.39 19.99
C LEU A 120 -10.12 40.62 20.66
N TRP A 121 -11.06 40.41 21.57
CA TRP A 121 -11.71 41.46 22.34
C TRP A 121 -10.71 42.29 23.14
N PHE A 122 -9.81 41.64 23.90
CA PHE A 122 -8.77 42.33 24.66
C PHE A 122 -7.80 43.09 23.77
N ARG A 123 -7.46 42.54 22.60
CA ARG A 123 -6.57 43.20 21.63
C ARG A 123 -7.21 44.45 21.04
N LEU A 124 -8.49 44.38 20.65
CA LEU A 124 -9.24 45.51 20.09
C LEU A 124 -9.53 46.59 21.14
N ARG A 125 -9.86 46.21 22.38
CA ARG A 125 -10.19 47.14 23.47
C ARG A 125 -9.01 48.04 23.87
N ARG A 126 -7.75 47.59 23.72
CA ARG A 126 -6.57 48.41 24.06
C ARG A 126 -6.45 49.69 23.22
N GLY A 127 -7.01 49.72 22.00
CA GLY A 127 -7.01 50.91 21.15
C GLY A 127 -8.01 52.00 21.57
N TRP A 128 -8.96 51.68 22.45
CA TRP A 128 -10.10 52.55 22.79
C TRP A 128 -9.99 53.25 24.14
N LEU A 129 -8.87 53.07 24.87
CA LEU A 129 -8.60 53.83 26.09
C LEU A 129 -8.24 55.28 25.73
N VAL A 130 -9.26 56.12 25.60
CA VAL A 130 -9.15 57.56 25.42
C VAL A 130 -8.28 58.14 26.53
N ARG A 131 -7.18 58.77 26.12
CA ARG A 131 -6.28 59.55 26.97
C ARG A 131 -7.12 60.62 27.67
N LYS A 132 -7.38 60.47 28.98
CA LYS A 132 -8.02 61.52 29.77
C LYS A 132 -7.17 62.79 29.61
N ARG A 133 -7.68 63.80 28.90
CA ARG A 133 -7.10 65.15 28.97
C ARG A 133 -7.23 65.58 30.41
N ARG A 134 -6.10 65.68 31.12
CA ARG A 134 -5.99 66.49 32.33
C ARG A 134 -6.45 67.89 31.93
N GLY A 135 -7.65 68.28 32.35
CA GLY A 135 -8.09 69.66 32.30
C GLY A 135 -7.18 70.46 33.22
N GLY A 136 -6.25 71.20 32.63
CA GLY A 136 -5.53 72.27 33.31
C GLY A 136 -6.54 73.36 33.62
N GLY A 137 -6.91 73.47 34.89
CA GLY A 137 -7.63 74.62 35.43
C GLY A 137 -6.83 75.88 35.17
N LYS A 138 -7.56 76.93 34.81
CA LYS A 138 -7.09 78.31 34.74
C LYS A 138 -6.60 78.79 36.10
#